data_AF-A0A920P2W5-F1
#
_entry.id   AF-A0A920P2W5-F1
#
_cell.length_a   1.000
_cell.length_b   1.000
_cell.length_c   1.000
_cell.angle_alpha   90.00
_cell.angle_beta   90.00
_cell.angle_gamma   90.00
#
_symmetry.space_group_name_H-M   'P 1'
#
loop_
_entity.id
_entity.type
_entity.pdbx_description
1 polymer ?
#
loop_
_entity_poly.entity_id
_entity_poly.type
_entity_poly.pdbx_seq_one_letter_code
_entity_poly.pdbx_strand_id
1 'polypeptide(L)' 'MIEFFKNKEKPLLPLRAITLMTEYNISEGKELGVKLKKIEEKWVENNFEISKLEVQKIIKN' A
#
# COMPACT_ATOMS: atom_id res chain seq x y z
N MET A 1 13.13 -22.41 -13.31
CA MET A 1 12.32 -21.75 -12.26
C MET A 1 13.10 -20.67 -11.52
N ILE A 2 14.32 -20.95 -11.02
CA ILE A 2 15.16 -19.94 -10.33
C ILE A 2 15.53 -18.75 -11.23
N GLU A 3 15.82 -18.98 -12.51
CA GLU A 3 16.19 -17.93 -13.47
C GLU A 3 15.11 -16.86 -13.68
N PHE A 4 13.83 -17.23 -13.56
CA PHE A 4 12.71 -16.30 -13.71
C PHE A 4 12.68 -15.22 -12.62
N PHE A 5 13.15 -15.54 -11.42
CA PHE A 5 13.17 -14.62 -10.28
C PHE A 5 14.53 -13.93 -10.09
N LYS A 6 15.59 -14.43 -10.74
CA LYS A 6 16.96 -13.95 -10.57
C LYS A 6 17.14 -12.46 -10.91
N ASN A 7 16.34 -11.96 -11.86
CA ASN A 7 16.35 -10.57 -12.30
C ASN A 7 15.10 -9.78 -11.87
N LYS A 8 14.21 -10.40 -11.07
CA LYS A 8 13.02 -9.69 -10.56
C LYS A 8 13.40 -8.91 -9.31
N GLU A 9 13.13 -7.63 -9.33
CA GLU A 9 13.26 -6.81 -8.14
C GLU A 9 12.20 -7.17 -7.11
N LYS A 10 12.58 -7.04 -5.83
CA LYS A 10 11.61 -7.19 -4.74
C LYS A 10 10.55 -6.07 -4.88
N PRO A 11 9.26 -6.40 -4.86
CA PRO A 11 8.22 -5.40 -4.93
C PRO A 11 8.30 -4.50 -3.68
N LEU A 12 8.25 -3.19 -3.90
CA LEU A 12 8.22 -2.18 -2.84
C LEU A 12 6.86 -1.52 -2.85
N LEU A 13 6.23 -1.43 -1.68
CA LEU A 13 4.94 -0.76 -1.55
C LEU A 13 5.11 0.70 -2.00
N PRO A 14 4.38 1.17 -3.04
CA PRO A 14 4.56 2.51 -3.60
C PRO A 14 3.85 3.60 -2.77
N LEU A 15 3.62 3.36 -1.48
CA LEU A 15 2.91 4.25 -0.57
C LEU A 15 3.65 4.33 0.77
N ARG A 16 3.81 5.56 1.28
CA ARG A 16 4.40 5.81 2.61
C ARG A 16 3.33 6.31 3.57
N ALA A 17 3.56 6.07 4.86
CA ALA A 17 2.73 6.63 5.94
C ALA A 17 2.58 8.15 5.82
N ILE A 18 3.66 8.86 5.45
CA ILE A 18 3.65 10.31 5.26
C ILE A 18 2.65 10.75 4.18
N THR A 19 2.51 9.97 3.11
CA THR A 19 1.56 10.25 2.03
C THR A 19 0.12 10.19 2.53
N LEU A 20 -0.18 9.24 3.42
CA LEU A 20 -1.49 9.13 4.06
C LEU A 20 -1.76 10.30 5.01
N MET A 21 -0.75 10.74 5.74
CA MET A 21 -0.87 11.89 6.63
C MET A 21 -1.09 13.19 5.85
N THR A 22 -0.32 13.42 4.77
CA THR A 22 -0.33 14.70 4.05
C THR A 22 -1.47 14.79 3.02
N GLU A 23 -1.67 13.77 2.19
CA GLU A 23 -2.64 13.83 1.09
C GLU A 23 -4.06 13.51 1.56
N TYR A 24 -4.19 12.75 2.65
CA TYR A 24 -5.48 12.27 3.15
C TYR A 24 -5.81 12.77 4.56
N ASN A 25 -4.96 13.63 5.13
CA ASN A 25 -5.16 14.25 6.43
C ASN A 25 -5.42 13.25 7.58
N ILE A 26 -4.84 12.05 7.47
CA ILE A 26 -4.99 10.98 8.47
C ILE A 26 -4.00 11.23 9.60
N SER A 27 -4.51 11.37 10.83
CA SER A 27 -3.66 11.57 12.00
C SER A 27 -2.81 10.34 12.30
N GLU A 28 -1.62 10.57 12.85
CA GLU A 28 -0.77 9.50 13.35
C GLU A 28 -1.49 8.73 14.47
N GLY A 29 -1.40 7.40 14.43
CA GLY A 29 -1.98 6.54 15.46
C GLY A 29 -2.56 5.25 14.91
N LYS A 30 -3.46 4.64 15.69
CA LYS A 30 -4.05 3.33 15.38
C LYS A 30 -4.79 3.33 14.04
N GLU A 31 -5.51 4.40 13.71
CA GLU A 31 -6.25 4.50 12.46
C GLU A 31 -5.35 4.46 11.23
N LEU A 32 -4.24 5.22 11.27
CA LEU A 32 -3.23 5.20 10.21
C LEU A 32 -2.65 3.80 10.02
N GLY A 33 -2.29 3.12 11.11
CA GLY A 33 -1.78 1.75 11.08
C GLY A 33 -2.78 0.76 10.47
N VAL A 34 -4.06 0.87 10.83
CA VAL A 34 -5.13 0.02 10.27
C VAL A 34 -5.33 0.28 8.78
N LYS A 35 -5.33 1.54 8.34
CA LYS A 35 -5.47 1.88 6.92
C LYS A 35 -4.25 1.45 6.11
N LEU A 36 -3.03 1.63 6.64
CA LEU A 36 -1.80 1.10 6.03
C LEU A 36 -1.86 -0.42 5.85
N LYS A 37 -2.30 -1.15 6.87
CA LYS A 37 -2.42 -2.61 6.80
C LYS A 37 -3.39 -3.07 5.71
N LYS A 38 -4.57 -2.44 5.62
CA LYS A 38 -5.55 -2.76 4.57
C LYS A 38 -5.01 -2.49 3.15
N ILE A 39 -4.22 -1.43 2.99
CA ILE A 39 -3.56 -1.09 1.72
C ILE A 39 -2.51 -2.15 1.38
N GLU A 40 -1.70 -2.57 2.36
CA GLU A 40 -0.69 -3.62 2.18
C GLU A 40 -1.33 -4.95 1.79
N GLU A 41 -2.40 -5.36 2.49
CA GLU A 41 -3.17 -6.57 2.17
C GLU A 41 -3.65 -6.53 0.72
N LYS A 42 -4.33 -5.44 0.32
CA LYS A 42 -4.83 -5.28 -1.04
C LYS A 42 -3.73 -5.29 -2.10
N TRP A 43 -2.58 -4.68 -1.80
CA TRP A 43 -1.42 -4.63 -2.68
C TRP A 43 -0.84 -6.03 -2.89
N VAL A 44 -0.68 -6.83 -1.83
CA VAL A 44 -0.21 -8.21 -1.92
C VAL A 44 -1.22 -9.10 -2.67
N GLU A 45 -2.51 -8.95 -2.39
CA GLU A 45 -3.58 -9.71 -3.08
C GLU A 45 -3.68 -9.37 -4.57
N ASN A 46 -3.32 -8.15 -4.96
CA ASN A 46 -3.38 -7.67 -6.34
C ASN A 46 -2.01 -7.71 -7.04
N ASN A 47 -1.22 -8.76 -6.80
CA ASN A 47 0.08 -9.00 -7.44
C ASN A 47 1.09 -7.84 -7.32
N PHE A 48 1.11 -7.18 -6.16
CA PHE A 48 1.96 -6.01 -5.90
C PHE A 48 1.62 -4.79 -6.76
N GLU A 49 0.36 -4.67 -7.20
CA GLU A 49 -0.17 -3.52 -7.92
C GLU A 49 -1.26 -2.83 -7.10
N ILE A 50 -1.19 -1.51 -6.95
CA ILE A 50 -2.25 -0.76 -6.29
C ILE A 50 -2.37 0.64 -6.90
N SER A 51 -3.59 1.04 -7.24
CA SER A 51 -3.89 2.35 -7.80
C SER A 51 -4.29 3.34 -6.72
N LYS A 52 -4.08 4.64 -6.96
CA LYS A 52 -4.52 5.72 -6.06
C LYS A 52 -6.03 5.65 -5.76
N LEU A 53 -6.85 5.23 -6.71
CA LEU A 53 -8.30 5.06 -6.53
C LEU A 53 -8.64 3.98 -5.50
N GLU A 54 -7.92 2.86 -5.50
CA GLU A 54 -8.12 1.79 -4.52
C GLU A 54 -7.69 2.24 -3.12
N VAL A 55 -6.56 2.95 -3.02
CA VAL A 55 -6.11 3.59 -1.78
C VAL A 55 -7.18 4.55 -1.26
N GLN A 56 -7.75 5.40 -2.12
CA GLN A 56 -8.84 6.31 -1.77
C GLN A 56 -10.08 5.59 -1.23
N LYS A 57 -10.49 4.47 -1.84
CA LYS A 57 -11.63 3.67 -1.36
C LYS A 57 -11.37 3.12 0.03
N ILE A 58 -10.15 2.63 0.30
CA ILE A 58 -9.77 2.08 1.62
C ILE A 58 -9.75 3.18 2.69
N ILE A 59 -9.35 4.39 2.33
CA ILE A 59 -9.28 5.52 3.26
C ILE A 59 -10.65 6.12 3.56
N LYS A 60 -11.56 6.17 2.58
CA LYS A 60 -12.91 6.73 2.75
C LYS A 60 -13.90 5.79 3.45
N ASN A 61 -13.55 4.51 3.59
CA ASN A 61 -14.30 3.51 4.36
C ASN A 61 -13.88 3.49 5.83
#